data_AF-A0A450XD30-F1
#
_entry.id   AF-A0A450XD30-F1
#
_cell.length_a   1.000
_cell.length_b   1.000
_cell.length_c   1.000
_cell.angle_alpha   90.00
_cell.angle_beta   90.00
_cell.angle_gamma   90.00
#
_symmetry.space_group_name_H-M   'P 1'
#
loop_
_entity.id
_entity.type
_entity.pdbx_description
1 polymer ?
#
loop_
_entity_poly.entity_id
_entity_poly.type
_entity_poly.pdbx_seq_one_letter_code
_entity_poly.pdbx_strand_id
1 'polypeptide(L)'
;GLKCKVHSLTGRITPKLMREAFKNVKRNRGAAGIDKVSVQMFEAPINKIPDENLDASMRDLKTRGKFQPKPLRRVVIPKDKENMLALRAKA
;
A
#
# COMPACT_ATOMS: atom_id res chain seq x y z
N GLY A 1 28.64 -21.43 0.38
CA GLY A 1 27.97 -20.76 1.51
C GLY A 1 26.60 -21.37 1.72
N LEU A 2 26.23 -21.71 2.96
CA LEU A 2 24.93 -22.32 3.23
C LEU A 2 23.78 -21.36 2.89
N LYS A 3 22.84 -21.85 2.07
CA LYS A 3 21.62 -21.15 1.70
C LYS A 3 20.74 -21.01 2.95
N CYS A 4 20.58 -19.79 3.45
CA CYS A 4 19.74 -19.52 4.63
C CYS A 4 18.32 -20.03 4.36
N LYS A 5 17.90 -21.08 5.08
CA LYS A 5 16.53 -21.61 4.99
C LYS A 5 15.58 -20.55 5.52
N VAL A 6 14.55 -20.24 4.75
CA VAL A 6 13.58 -19.21 5.11
C VAL A 6 12.47 -19.86 5.92
N HIS A 7 12.40 -19.56 7.21
CA HIS A 7 11.41 -20.18 8.10
C HIS A 7 10.03 -19.47 8.07
N SER A 8 9.95 -18.22 7.59
CA SER A 8 8.69 -17.53 7.25
C SER A 8 8.93 -16.32 6.34
N LEU A 9 8.20 -16.22 5.23
CA LEU A 9 8.27 -15.05 4.33
C LEU A 9 7.71 -13.78 4.99
N THR A 10 6.67 -13.92 5.81
CA THR A 10 6.04 -12.81 6.54
C THR A 10 6.98 -12.19 7.59
N GLY A 11 7.92 -12.99 8.12
CA GLY A 11 8.98 -12.50 9.01
C GLY A 11 9.94 -11.51 8.34
N ARG A 12 9.99 -11.47 7.00
CA ARG A 12 10.83 -10.53 6.23
C ARG A 12 10.17 -9.16 6.02
N ILE A 13 8.91 -9.00 6.42
CA ILE A 13 8.25 -7.69 6.45
C ILE A 13 8.85 -6.92 7.64
N THR A 14 9.91 -6.14 7.38
CA THR A 14 10.61 -5.35 8.41
C THR A 14 10.15 -3.89 8.37
N PRO A 15 10.34 -3.12 9.47
CA PRO A 15 10.05 -1.68 9.44
C PRO A 15 10.81 -0.93 8.33
N LYS A 16 12.05 -1.34 8.04
CA LYS A 16 12.85 -0.80 6.92
C LYS A 16 12.16 -1.04 5.58
N LEU A 17 11.74 -2.28 5.33
CA LEU A 17 11.02 -2.65 4.09
C LEU A 17 9.70 -1.90 3.97
N MET A 18 8.94 -1.73 5.06
CA MET A 18 7.69 -0.95 5.05
C MET A 18 7.93 0.50 4.64
N ARG A 19 8.98 1.14 5.18
CA ARG A 19 9.37 2.51 4.79
C ARG A 19 9.80 2.61 3.32
N GLU A 20 10.57 1.65 2.82
CA GLU A 20 10.98 1.62 1.42
C GLU A 20 9.79 1.41 0.47
N ALA A 21 8.87 0.50 0.82
CA ALA A 21 7.64 0.28 0.09
C ALA A 21 6.78 1.55 0.06
N PHE A 22 6.65 2.23 1.19
CA PHE A 22 5.90 3.48 1.27
C PHE A 22 6.49 4.60 0.40
N LYS A 23 7.82 4.75 0.38
CA LYS A 23 8.50 5.69 -0.53
C LYS A 23 8.17 5.40 -2.01
N ASN A 24 8.10 4.13 -2.38
CA ASN A 24 7.73 3.73 -3.75
C ASN A 24 6.28 4.11 -4.08
N VAL A 25 5.33 3.90 -3.16
CA VAL A 25 3.93 4.32 -3.33
C VAL A 25 3.85 5.84 -3.48
N LYS A 26 4.54 6.59 -2.62
CA LYS A 26 4.59 8.06 -2.69
C LYS A 26 5.14 8.57 -4.02
N ARG A 27 6.16 7.91 -4.56
CA ARG A 27 6.75 8.26 -5.86
C ARG A 27 5.76 8.10 -7.02
N ASN A 28 4.80 7.18 -6.92
CA ASN A 28 3.80 6.95 -7.98
C ASN A 28 2.76 8.08 -8.08
N ARG A 29 2.58 8.89 -7.03
CA ARG A 29 1.63 10.02 -6.99
C ARG A 29 0.20 9.61 -7.39
N GLY A 30 -0.19 8.39 -7.04
CA GLY A 30 -1.49 7.81 -7.39
C GLY A 30 -2.66 8.54 -6.73
N ALA A 31 -3.84 8.43 -7.35
CA ALA A 31 -5.09 8.91 -6.78
C ALA A 31 -5.53 8.03 -5.59
N ALA A 32 -6.23 8.63 -4.62
CA ALA A 32 -6.76 7.90 -3.48
C ALA A 32 -7.71 6.75 -3.89
N GLY A 33 -7.70 5.69 -3.08
CA GLY A 33 -8.54 4.52 -3.23
C GLY A 33 -10.00 4.75 -2.82
N ILE A 34 -10.73 3.66 -2.57
CA ILE A 34 -12.14 3.71 -2.17
C ILE A 34 -12.35 4.35 -0.79
N ASP A 35 -11.32 4.30 0.06
CA ASP A 35 -11.33 4.88 1.42
C ASP A 35 -10.99 6.36 1.47
N LYS A 36 -10.67 6.97 0.33
CA LYS A 36 -10.37 8.40 0.19
C LYS A 36 -9.15 8.87 1.00
N VAL A 37 -8.30 7.95 1.48
CA VAL A 37 -7.05 8.31 2.16
C VAL A 37 -5.97 8.53 1.10
N SER A 38 -5.46 9.76 1.01
CA SER A 38 -4.32 10.08 0.13
C SER A 38 -2.99 9.77 0.81
N VAL A 39 -1.91 9.65 0.02
CA VAL A 39 -0.55 9.49 0.57
C VAL A 39 -0.17 10.66 1.50
N GLN A 40 -0.60 11.89 1.16
CA GLN A 40 -0.36 13.07 1.98
C GLN A 40 -1.10 12.98 3.32
N MET A 41 -2.36 12.52 3.31
CA MET A 41 -3.11 12.28 4.54
C MET A 41 -2.47 11.18 5.38
N PHE A 42 -1.97 10.12 4.75
CA PHE A 42 -1.30 9.03 5.44
C PHE A 42 0.00 9.46 6.15
N GLU A 43 0.71 10.46 5.62
CA GLU A 43 1.89 11.06 6.26
C GLU A 43 1.58 12.20 7.24
N ALA A 44 0.36 12.73 7.21
CA ALA A 44 0.00 13.90 8.00
C ALA A 44 0.05 13.57 9.49
N PRO A 45 0.67 14.44 10.34
CA PRO A 45 0.79 14.20 11.77
C PRO A 45 -0.56 13.95 12.48
N ILE A 46 -1.65 14.54 11.94
CA ILE A 46 -3.01 14.38 12.46
C ILE A 46 -3.53 12.93 12.36
N ASN A 47 -2.98 12.13 11.46
CA ASN A 47 -3.37 10.73 11.23
C ASN A 47 -2.38 9.73 11.85
N LYS A 48 -1.66 10.14 12.92
CA LYS A 48 -0.50 9.45 13.54
C LYS A 48 0.83 9.70 12.81
N ILE A 49 1.94 9.55 13.54
CA ILE A 49 3.30 9.58 12.95
C ILE A 49 3.35 8.54 11.82
N PRO A 50 3.95 8.82 10.65
CA PRO A 50 3.99 7.88 9.52
C PRO A 50 4.43 6.45 9.91
N ASP A 51 5.38 6.34 10.84
CA ASP A 51 5.84 5.05 11.35
C ASP A 51 4.75 4.27 12.11
N GLU A 52 3.84 4.93 12.83
CA GLU A 52 2.73 4.24 13.52
C GLU A 52 1.72 3.64 12.55
N ASN A 53 1.43 4.34 11.45
CA ASN A 53 0.55 3.84 10.39
C ASN A 53 1.17 2.66 9.66
N LEU A 54 2.48 2.72 9.40
CA LEU A 54 3.24 1.61 8.83
C LEU A 54 3.31 0.43 9.80
N ASP A 55 3.49 0.68 11.09
CA ASP A 55 3.51 -0.37 12.11
C ASP A 55 2.15 -1.05 12.26
N ALA A 56 1.05 -0.29 12.24
CA ALA A 56 -0.30 -0.85 12.25
C ALA A 56 -0.52 -1.75 11.03
N SER A 57 -0.17 -1.26 9.83
CA SER A 57 -0.27 -2.04 8.58
C SER A 57 0.60 -3.29 8.64
N MET A 58 1.83 -3.18 9.16
CA MET A 58 2.75 -4.31 9.30
C MET A 58 2.20 -5.36 10.28
N ARG A 59 1.61 -4.95 11.41
CA ARG A 59 0.98 -5.87 12.37
C ARG A 59 -0.18 -6.63 11.72
N ASP A 60 -1.01 -5.96 10.93
CA ASP A 60 -2.13 -6.57 10.24
C ASP A 60 -1.66 -7.57 9.18
N LEU A 61 -0.63 -7.21 8.39
CA LEU A 61 0.00 -8.11 7.42
C LEU A 61 0.66 -9.34 8.07
N LYS A 62 1.18 -9.20 9.29
CA LYS A 62 1.81 -10.29 10.05
C LYS A 62 0.81 -11.19 10.77
N THR A 63 -0.39 -10.69 11.04
CA THR A 63 -1.41 -11.43 11.76
C THR A 63 -2.26 -12.22 10.77
N ARG A 64 -2.20 -13.55 10.87
CA ARG A 64 -2.98 -14.44 9.99
C ARG A 64 -4.47 -14.08 10.06
N GLY A 65 -5.09 -13.88 8.89
CA GLY A 65 -6.52 -13.59 8.77
C GLY A 65 -6.94 -12.14 9.10
N LYS A 66 -6.04 -11.28 9.58
CA LYS A 66 -6.39 -9.90 9.96
C LYS A 66 -6.40 -8.94 8.78
N PHE A 67 -5.41 -9.03 7.88
CA PHE A 67 -5.35 -8.17 6.71
C PHE A 67 -6.42 -8.56 5.68
N GLN A 68 -7.37 -7.65 5.46
CA GLN A 68 -8.36 -7.75 4.39
C GLN A 68 -8.15 -6.59 3.41
N PRO A 69 -7.73 -6.86 2.16
CA PRO A 69 -7.53 -5.79 1.19
C PRO A 69 -8.88 -5.17 0.81
N LYS A 70 -8.95 -3.83 0.81
CA LYS A 70 -10.12 -3.12 0.30
C LYS A 70 -10.25 -3.32 -1.21
N PRO A 71 -11.48 -3.34 -1.76
CA PRO A 71 -11.68 -3.41 -3.20
C PRO A 71 -11.08 -2.18 -3.89
N LEU A 72 -10.58 -2.35 -5.11
CA LEU A 72 -10.03 -1.25 -5.90
C LEU A 72 -11.13 -0.29 -6.34
N ARG A 73 -10.83 1.01 -6.36
CA ARG A 73 -11.73 2.03 -6.89
C ARG A 73 -11.76 1.95 -8.41
N ARG A 74 -12.93 1.77 -9.01
CA ARG A 74 -13.08 1.82 -10.47
C ARG A 74 -13.03 3.26 -10.97
N VAL A 75 -12.27 3.50 -12.02
CA VAL A 75 -12.14 4.79 -12.70
C VAL A 75 -12.20 4.55 -14.19
N VAL A 76 -13.07 5.28 -14.88
CA VAL A 76 -13.09 5.31 -16.34
C VAL A 76 -12.16 6.43 -16.77
N ILE A 77 -11.12 6.09 -17.52
CA ILE A 77 -10.20 7.08 -18.10
C ILE A 77 -10.26 6.99 -19.63
N PRO A 78 -10.11 8.10 -20.35
CA PRO A 78 -9.94 8.05 -21.80
C PRO A 78 -8.62 7.37 -22.12
N LYS A 79 -8.65 6.41 -23.06
CA LYS A 79 -7.44 5.79 -23.62
C LYS A 79 -6.96 6.59 -24.83
N ASP A 80 -7.91 6.99 -25.68
CA ASP A 80 -7.73 7.90 -26.82
C ASP A 80 -9.02 8.73 -27.01
N LYS A 81 -9.16 9.44 -28.13
CA LYS A 81 -10.33 10.33 -28.40
C LYS A 81 -11.67 9.59 -28.48
N GLU A 82 -11.64 8.30 -28.81
CA GLU A 82 -12.84 7.52 -29.13
C GLU A 82 -13.06 6.36 -28.15
N ASN A 83 -12.01 5.91 -27.46
CA ASN A 83 -12.03 4.74 -26.59
C ASN A 83 -11.78 5.06 -25.12
N MET A 84 -12.61 4.47 -24.26
CA MET A 84 -12.49 4.54 -22.80
C MET A 84 -11.89 3.25 -22.24
N LEU A 85 -11.02 3.38 -21.25
CA LEU A 85 -10.47 2.27 -20.48
C LEU A 85 -11.02 2.30 -19.05
N ALA A 86 -11.70 1.22 -18.65
CA ALA A 86 -12.07 1.02 -17.26
C ALA A 86 -10.85 0.51 -16.48
N LEU A 87 -10.21 1.41 -15.75
CA LEU A 87 -9.14 1.06 -14.82
C LEU A 87 -9.69 0.74 -13.43
N ARG A 88 -9.02 -0.20 -12.77
CA ARG A 88 -9.09 -0.34 -11.32
C ARG A 88 -7.92 0.46 -10.76
N ALA A 89 -8.20 1.62 -10.16
CA ALA A 89 -7.18 2.45 -9.55
C ALA A 89 -6.50 1.67 -8.42
N LYS A 90 -5.19 1.46 -8.56
CA LYS A 90 -4.32 0.97 -7.49
C LYS A 90 -3.92 2.18 -6.66
N ALA A 91 -4.16 2.09 -5.36
CA ALA A 91 -3.59 2.99 -4.36
C ALA A 91 -2.09 2.71 -4.21
#